data_AF-A0A8K0CRZ9-F1
#
_entry.id   AF-A0A8K0CRZ9-F1
#
_cell.length_a   1.000
_cell.length_b   1.000
_cell.length_c   1.000
_cell.angle_alpha   90.00
_cell.angle_beta   90.00
_cell.angle_gamma   90.00
#
_symmetry.space_group_name_H-M   'P 1'
#
loop_
_entity.id
_entity.type
_entity.pdbx_description
1 polymer ?
#
loop_
_entity_poly.entity_id
_entity_poly.type
_entity_poly.pdbx_seq_one_letter_code
_entity_poly.pdbx_strand_id
1 'polypeptide(L)'
;MRSLGIVEYSDHMKVPSGLIRRGKLLEVWHNKPDKENRIDAIDAYIVQKLKLHDCTEPVKDILRKKSENICKQMRQKWQKSHSSMYNLGHKYSQCLDGYFIFDDIMTHMPTTAKAVGKPAKRFSESSDVTKRRRIHTLLEKSAEELSFATQVTLRAQGL
;
A
#
# COMPACT_ATOMS: atom_id res chain seq x y z
N MET A 1 29.26 9.81 -32.55
CA MET A 1 29.10 9.82 -31.09
C MET A 1 27.61 9.97 -30.77
N ARG A 2 26.92 8.89 -30.38
CA ARG A 2 25.50 8.95 -29.99
C ARG A 2 25.43 9.04 -28.47
N SER A 3 24.98 10.18 -27.98
CA SER A 3 24.64 10.41 -26.57
C SER A 3 23.50 9.46 -26.18
N LEU A 4 23.77 8.54 -25.25
CA LEU A 4 22.74 7.72 -24.62
C LEU A 4 22.02 8.61 -23.60
N GLY A 5 20.78 8.98 -23.93
CA GLY A 5 19.91 9.74 -23.04
C GLY A 5 19.72 8.98 -21.73
N ILE A 6 20.26 9.56 -20.65
CA ILE A 6 19.91 9.19 -19.29
C ILE A 6 18.48 9.67 -19.10
N VAL A 7 17.54 8.73 -19.04
CA VAL A 7 16.16 9.04 -18.63
C VAL A 7 16.22 9.28 -17.12
N GLU A 8 16.38 10.54 -16.74
CA GLU A 8 16.14 10.99 -15.37
C GLU A 8 14.64 10.84 -15.09
N TYR A 9 14.29 9.78 -14.36
CA TYR A 9 12.94 9.59 -13.85
C TYR A 9 12.67 10.66 -12.79
N SER A 10 11.96 11.72 -13.19
CA SER A 10 11.42 12.77 -12.33
C SER A 10 10.62 12.19 -11.15
N ASP A 11 10.84 12.76 -9.96
CA ASP A 11 10.20 12.47 -8.67
C ASP A 11 8.67 12.69 -8.62
N HIS A 12 8.02 12.91 -9.76
CA HIS A 12 6.57 13.15 -9.89
C HIS A 12 5.78 11.96 -10.45
N MET A 13 6.43 10.86 -10.84
CA MET A 13 5.70 9.64 -11.16
C MET A 13 5.37 8.89 -9.86
N LYS A 14 4.07 8.79 -9.55
CA LYS A 14 3.54 7.89 -8.52
C LYS A 14 4.12 6.49 -8.77
N VAL A 15 5.15 6.13 -8.02
CA VAL A 15 5.70 4.77 -8.04
C VAL A 15 4.53 3.83 -7.77
N PRO A 16 4.27 2.83 -8.64
CA PRO A 16 3.22 1.85 -8.40
C PRO A 16 3.31 1.31 -6.97
N SER A 17 2.18 1.32 -6.26
CA SER A 17 2.09 0.82 -4.89
C SER A 17 2.60 -0.61 -4.84
N GLY A 18 3.64 -0.89 -4.05
CA GLY A 18 4.25 -2.23 -3.96
C GLY A 18 5.63 -2.38 -4.59
N LEU A 19 6.22 -1.34 -5.20
CA LEU A 19 7.58 -1.40 -5.76
C LEU A 19 8.63 -0.82 -4.81
N ILE A 20 9.72 -1.57 -4.61
CA ILE A 20 10.87 -1.14 -3.81
C ILE A 20 12.17 -1.34 -4.60
N ARG A 21 13.00 -0.29 -4.70
CA ARG A 21 14.31 -0.37 -5.38
C ARG A 21 15.21 -1.40 -4.70
N ARG A 22 15.82 -2.29 -5.48
CA ARG A 22 16.72 -3.34 -5.00
C ARG A 22 17.96 -2.76 -4.31
N GLY A 23 18.53 -1.69 -4.87
CA GLY A 23 19.66 -0.96 -4.26
C GLY A 23 19.37 -0.46 -2.84
N LYS A 24 18.16 0.07 -2.57
CA LYS A 24 17.80 0.51 -1.22
C LYS A 24 17.64 -0.62 -0.22
N LEU A 25 17.04 -1.73 -0.64
CA LEU A 25 16.99 -2.92 0.21
C LEU A 25 18.39 -3.48 0.50
N LEU A 26 19.31 -3.39 -0.47
CA LEU A 26 20.69 -3.79 -0.28
C LEU A 26 21.41 -2.89 0.74
N GLU A 27 21.22 -1.57 0.67
CA GLU A 27 21.76 -0.63 1.66
C GLU A 27 21.24 -0.98 3.07
N VAL A 28 19.94 -1.21 3.23
CA VAL A 28 19.34 -1.62 4.51
C VAL A 28 19.95 -2.94 5.01
N TRP A 29 20.10 -3.92 4.13
CA TRP A 29 20.71 -5.20 4.46
C TRP A 29 22.18 -5.10 4.85
N HIS A 30 22.94 -4.23 4.16
CA HIS A 30 24.38 -4.05 4.39
C HIS A 30 24.67 -3.25 5.66
N ASN A 31 23.89 -2.22 5.94
CA ASN A 31 24.06 -1.33 7.10
C ASN A 31 23.68 -1.99 8.44
N LYS A 32 23.25 -3.26 8.43
CA LYS A 32 22.94 -4.02 9.64
C LYS A 32 24.10 -4.92 10.03
N PRO A 33 24.75 -4.66 11.19
CA PRO A 33 25.96 -5.36 11.61
C PRO A 33 25.68 -6.82 11.94
N ASP A 34 24.55 -7.08 12.59
CA ASP A 34 24.12 -8.42 12.95
C ASP A 34 23.43 -9.13 11.78
N LYS A 35 23.89 -10.36 11.47
CA LYS A 35 23.35 -11.19 10.40
C LYS A 35 21.96 -11.71 10.72
N GLU A 36 21.64 -11.94 11.99
CA GLU A 36 20.34 -12.45 12.44
C GLU A 36 19.26 -11.38 12.29
N ASN A 37 19.61 -10.12 12.53
CA ASN A 37 18.68 -8.99 12.46
C ASN A 37 18.48 -8.40 11.05
N ARG A 38 19.08 -9.00 10.00
CA ARG A 38 18.94 -8.48 8.63
C ARG A 38 17.56 -8.68 8.05
N ILE A 39 16.90 -9.79 8.38
CA ILE A 39 15.54 -10.07 7.91
C ILE A 39 14.58 -9.06 8.55
N ASP A 40 14.67 -8.89 9.87
CA ASP A 40 13.83 -7.94 10.62
C ASP A 40 14.02 -6.50 10.13
N ALA A 41 15.25 -6.11 9.78
CA ALA A 41 15.52 -4.79 9.22
C ALA A 41 14.89 -4.59 7.83
N ILE A 42 14.92 -5.62 6.99
CA ILE A 42 14.25 -5.60 5.69
C ILE A 42 12.73 -5.54 5.91
N ASP A 43 12.17 -6.36 6.80
CA ASP A 43 10.74 -6.38 7.14
C ASP A 43 10.28 -4.99 7.60
N ALA A 44 10.97 -4.41 8.58
CA ALA A 44 10.65 -3.08 9.11
C ALA A 44 10.69 -2.00 8.02
N TYR A 45 11.70 -2.05 7.13
CA TYR A 45 11.82 -1.11 6.02
C TYR A 45 10.66 -1.28 5.01
N ILE A 46 10.29 -2.52 4.67
CA ILE A 46 9.18 -2.78 3.74
C ILE A 46 7.86 -2.31 4.35
N VAL A 47 7.60 -2.62 5.63
CA VAL A 47 6.41 -2.17 6.37
C VAL A 47 6.30 -0.65 6.36
N GLN A 48 7.39 0.04 6.68
CA GLN A 48 7.43 1.50 6.66
C GLN A 48 7.21 2.05 5.25
N LYS A 49 7.89 1.49 4.24
CA LYS A 49 7.85 1.99 2.86
C LYS A 49 6.49 1.80 2.21
N LEU A 50 5.84 0.67 2.49
CA LEU A 50 4.53 0.31 1.96
C LEU A 50 3.37 0.72 2.88
N LYS A 51 3.66 1.38 4.01
CA LYS A 51 2.68 1.85 5.03
C LYS A 51 1.77 0.72 5.55
N LEU A 52 2.38 -0.43 5.83
CA LEU A 52 1.70 -1.65 6.23
C LEU A 52 1.45 -1.71 7.75
N HIS A 53 0.86 -0.66 8.32
CA HIS A 53 0.74 -0.52 9.79
C HIS A 53 -0.23 -1.53 10.43
N ASP A 54 -1.20 -2.06 9.67
CA ASP A 54 -2.25 -2.97 10.14
C ASP A 54 -2.22 -4.31 9.37
N CYS A 55 -1.07 -4.98 9.31
CA CYS A 55 -0.96 -6.30 8.66
C CYS A 55 -1.66 -7.41 9.44
N THR A 56 -2.48 -8.20 8.75
CA THR A 56 -2.95 -9.50 9.24
C THR A 56 -1.79 -10.51 9.31
N GLU A 57 -1.89 -11.53 10.15
CA GLU A 57 -0.86 -12.58 10.27
C GLU A 57 -0.48 -13.23 8.93
N PRO A 58 -1.42 -13.56 8.01
CA PRO A 58 -1.07 -14.08 6.69
C PRO A 58 -0.19 -13.14 5.86
N VAL A 59 -0.40 -11.83 5.97
CA VAL A 59 0.42 -10.82 5.27
C VAL A 59 1.83 -10.77 5.86
N LYS A 60 1.95 -10.86 7.19
CA LYS A 60 3.25 -10.94 7.87
C LYS A 60 4.02 -12.18 7.45
N ASP A 61 3.36 -13.32 7.33
CA ASP A 61 3.99 -14.57 6.86
C ASP A 61 4.49 -14.46 5.41
N ILE A 62 3.70 -13.87 4.51
CA ILE A 62 4.11 -13.64 3.12
C ILE A 62 5.31 -12.68 3.07
N LEU A 63 5.23 -11.58 3.83
CA LEU A 63 6.31 -10.61 3.95
C LEU A 63 7.59 -11.28 4.44
N ARG A 64 7.50 -12.07 5.52
CA ARG A 64 8.64 -12.76 6.11
C ARG A 64 9.34 -13.67 5.11
N LYS A 65 8.57 -14.51 4.40
CA LYS A 65 9.11 -15.39 3.35
C LYS A 65 9.79 -14.61 2.23
N LYS A 66 9.24 -13.45 1.83
CA LYS A 66 9.86 -12.58 0.83
C LYS A 66 11.17 -11.99 1.34
N SER A 67 11.20 -11.49 2.56
CA SER A 67 12.41 -10.90 3.17
C SER A 67 13.52 -11.92 3.36
N GLU A 68 13.19 -13.15 3.74
CA GLU A 68 14.13 -14.28 3.78
C GLU A 68 14.74 -14.55 2.40
N ASN A 69 13.91 -14.62 1.36
CA ASN A 69 14.37 -14.84 0.00
C ASN A 69 15.28 -13.69 -0.49
N ILE A 70 14.92 -12.44 -0.19
CA ILE A 70 15.74 -11.26 -0.50
C ILE A 70 17.09 -11.36 0.20
N CYS A 71 17.10 -11.65 1.50
CA CYS A 71 18.32 -11.84 2.28
C CYS A 71 19.19 -12.96 1.71
N LYS A 72 18.60 -14.08 1.30
CA LYS A 72 19.30 -15.20 0.67
C LYS A 72 19.94 -14.79 -0.65
N GLN A 73 19.20 -14.10 -1.52
CA GLN A 73 19.72 -13.61 -2.80
C GLN A 73 20.86 -12.60 -2.61
N MET A 74 20.72 -11.68 -1.66
CA MET A 74 21.77 -10.71 -1.32
C MET A 74 23.02 -11.40 -0.80
N ARG A 75 22.86 -12.37 0.11
CA ARG A 75 23.98 -13.16 0.66
C ARG A 75 24.73 -13.92 -0.42
N GLN A 76 24.02 -14.56 -1.35
CA GLN A 76 24.64 -15.27 -2.48
C GLN A 76 25.46 -14.34 -3.38
N LYS A 77 24.91 -13.15 -3.73
CA LYS A 77 25.63 -12.17 -4.55
C LYS A 77 26.81 -11.55 -3.79
N TRP A 78 26.66 -11.33 -2.49
CA TRP A 78 27.72 -10.84 -1.59
C TRP A 78 28.92 -11.80 -1.56
N GLN A 79 28.67 -13.09 -1.40
CA GLN A 79 29.73 -14.11 -1.44
C GLN A 79 30.43 -14.13 -2.81
N LYS A 80 29.67 -14.06 -3.91
CA LYS A 80 30.20 -14.04 -5.29
C LYS A 80 30.93 -12.75 -5.68
N SER A 81 30.85 -11.70 -4.86
CA SER A 81 31.55 -10.42 -5.03
C SER A 81 32.73 -10.26 -4.07
N HIS A 82 33.16 -11.36 -3.42
CA HIS A 82 34.24 -11.37 -2.44
C HIS A 82 33.98 -10.43 -1.26
N SER A 83 32.71 -10.31 -0.83
CA SER A 83 32.32 -9.46 0.30
C SER A 83 32.73 -7.99 0.17
N SER A 84 32.76 -7.46 -1.05
CA SER A 84 33.05 -6.05 -1.32
C SER A 84 31.82 -5.36 -1.87
N MET A 85 31.39 -4.29 -1.19
CA MET A 85 30.23 -3.50 -1.61
C MET A 85 30.49 -2.80 -2.94
N TYR A 86 31.72 -2.35 -3.18
CA TYR A 86 32.16 -1.82 -4.47
C TYR A 86 32.01 -2.85 -5.58
N ASN A 87 32.54 -4.07 -5.37
CA ASN A 87 32.45 -5.15 -6.36
C ASN A 87 31.01 -5.59 -6.59
N LEU A 88 30.19 -5.64 -5.53
CA LEU A 88 28.78 -5.98 -5.63
C LEU A 88 28.03 -4.94 -6.47
N GLY A 89 28.22 -3.66 -6.18
CA GLY A 89 27.62 -2.54 -6.91
C GLY A 89 28.03 -2.55 -8.38
N HIS A 90 29.32 -2.76 -8.67
CA HIS A 90 29.82 -2.78 -10.05
C HIS A 90 29.38 -4.03 -10.82
N LYS A 91 29.54 -5.23 -10.24
CA LYS A 91 29.26 -6.52 -10.90
C LYS A 91 27.76 -6.79 -11.07
N TYR A 92 26.94 -6.24 -10.18
CA TYR A 92 25.49 -6.45 -10.18
C TYR A 92 24.69 -5.15 -10.35
N SER A 93 25.29 -4.09 -10.90
CA SER A 93 24.66 -2.77 -11.11
C SER A 93 23.29 -2.89 -11.79
N GLN A 94 23.25 -3.50 -12.98
CA GLN A 94 22.00 -3.74 -13.73
C GLN A 94 20.95 -4.51 -12.93
N CYS A 95 21.39 -5.41 -12.06
CA CYS A 95 20.49 -6.20 -11.22
C CYS A 95 19.93 -5.37 -10.06
N LEU A 96 20.71 -4.43 -9.52
CA LEU A 96 20.37 -3.56 -8.39
C LEU A 96 19.57 -2.32 -8.79
N ASP A 97 19.64 -1.92 -10.07
CA ASP A 97 18.85 -0.84 -10.65
C ASP A 97 17.36 -1.19 -10.82
N GLY A 98 17.01 -2.47 -10.66
CA GLY A 98 15.63 -2.96 -10.71
C GLY A 98 14.82 -2.79 -9.41
N TYR A 99 13.61 -3.34 -9.43
CA TYR A 99 12.66 -3.31 -8.33
C TYR A 99 12.34 -4.72 -7.81
N PHE A 100 11.99 -4.81 -6.53
CA PHE A 100 11.20 -5.92 -6.00
C PHE A 100 9.74 -5.53 -6.03
N ILE A 101 8.90 -6.50 -6.40
CA ILE A 101 7.45 -6.35 -6.56
C ILE A 101 6.77 -7.06 -5.39
N PHE A 102 5.90 -6.34 -4.69
CA PHE A 102 5.15 -6.80 -3.52
C PHE A 102 3.62 -6.76 -3.75
N ASP A 103 3.19 -6.98 -4.99
CA ASP A 103 1.76 -6.92 -5.37
C ASP A 103 0.90 -7.91 -4.59
N ASP A 104 1.43 -9.10 -4.31
CA ASP A 104 0.80 -10.12 -3.45
C ASP A 104 0.48 -9.58 -2.05
N ILE A 105 1.41 -8.85 -1.43
CA ILE A 105 1.18 -8.18 -0.15
C ILE A 105 0.08 -7.12 -0.30
N MET A 106 0.14 -6.33 -1.37
CA MET A 106 -0.86 -5.29 -1.63
C MET A 106 -2.26 -5.85 -1.88
N THR A 107 -2.39 -7.03 -2.49
CA THR A 107 -3.68 -7.70 -2.72
C THR A 107 -4.31 -8.26 -1.44
N HIS A 108 -3.51 -8.57 -0.43
CA HIS A 108 -3.98 -9.10 0.85
C HIS A 108 -4.19 -8.03 1.92
N MET A 109 -3.81 -6.79 1.65
CA MET A 109 -4.13 -5.68 2.54
C MET A 109 -5.64 -5.41 2.46
N PRO A 110 -6.33 -5.28 3.61
CA PRO A 110 -7.72 -4.84 3.62
C PRO A 110 -7.75 -3.48 2.94
N THR A 111 -8.34 -3.44 1.76
CA THR A 111 -8.46 -2.20 1.02
C THR A 111 -9.38 -1.33 1.85
N THR A 112 -8.83 -0.32 2.53
CA THR A 112 -9.62 0.79 3.09
C THR A 112 -10.25 1.65 2.00
N ALA A 113 -10.28 1.17 0.76
CA ALA A 113 -11.22 1.59 -0.25
C ALA A 113 -12.62 1.44 0.35
N LYS A 114 -13.13 2.55 0.92
CA LYS A 114 -14.55 2.81 1.11
C LYS A 114 -15.24 2.14 -0.06
N ALA A 115 -16.06 1.12 0.22
CA ALA A 115 -16.77 0.38 -0.81
C ALA A 115 -17.28 1.40 -1.83
N VAL A 116 -16.74 1.37 -3.04
CA VAL A 116 -17.20 2.21 -4.13
C VAL A 116 -18.51 1.59 -4.58
N GLY A 117 -19.51 1.65 -3.71
CA GLY A 117 -20.88 1.48 -4.08
C GLY A 117 -21.16 2.51 -5.16
N LYS A 118 -21.91 2.09 -6.17
CA LYS A 118 -22.44 2.97 -7.22
C LYS A 118 -22.91 4.28 -6.56
N PRO A 119 -22.50 5.47 -7.06
CA PRO A 119 -22.88 6.74 -6.47
C PRO A 119 -24.37 6.76 -6.16
N ALA A 120 -24.72 7.00 -4.90
CA ALA A 120 -26.11 6.99 -4.49
C ALA A 120 -26.84 8.12 -5.23
N LYS A 121 -27.79 7.75 -6.10
CA LYS A 121 -28.69 8.72 -6.73
C LYS A 121 -29.38 9.56 -5.65
N ARG A 122 -29.57 10.86 -5.93
CA ARG A 122 -30.38 11.72 -5.07
C ARG A 122 -31.76 11.10 -4.89
N PHE A 123 -32.41 11.37 -3.75
CA PHE A 123 -33.73 10.81 -3.48
C PHE A 123 -34.74 11.16 -4.58
N SER A 124 -34.70 12.40 -5.08
CA SER A 124 -35.53 12.88 -6.20
C SER A 124 -35.35 12.06 -7.49
N GLU A 125 -34.11 11.66 -7.80
CA GLU A 125 -33.68 10.94 -9.02
C GLU A 125 -33.89 9.41 -8.94
N SER A 126 -34.35 8.91 -7.79
CA SER A 126 -34.57 7.49 -7.56
C SER A 126 -35.93 7.02 -8.09
N SER A 127 -36.04 5.76 -8.51
CA SER A 127 -37.32 5.16 -8.90
C SER A 127 -38.25 5.02 -7.70
N ASP A 128 -39.57 4.95 -7.94
CA ASP A 128 -40.57 4.85 -6.86
C ASP A 128 -40.37 3.62 -5.98
N VAL A 129 -39.96 2.49 -6.55
CA VAL A 129 -39.62 1.28 -5.80
C VAL A 129 -38.46 1.54 -4.82
N THR A 130 -37.43 2.26 -5.27
CA THR A 130 -36.27 2.59 -4.42
C THR A 130 -36.63 3.62 -3.35
N LYS A 131 -37.46 4.62 -3.71
CA LYS A 131 -37.98 5.61 -2.75
C LYS A 131 -38.78 4.94 -1.65
N ARG A 132 -39.73 4.05 -2.00
CA ARG A 132 -40.53 3.29 -1.02
C ARG A 132 -39.65 2.49 -0.06
N ARG A 133 -38.63 1.81 -0.56
CA ARG A 133 -37.68 1.06 0.28
C ARG A 133 -36.92 1.97 1.26
N ARG A 134 -36.48 3.15 0.81
CA ARG A 134 -35.78 4.14 1.67
C ARG A 134 -36.73 4.78 2.69
N ILE A 135 -38.00 4.98 2.34
CA ILE A 135 -39.02 5.51 3.25
C ILE A 135 -39.41 4.45 4.30
N HIS A 136 -39.48 3.17 3.94
CA HIS A 136 -39.84 2.11 4.88
C HIS A 136 -38.96 2.12 6.14
N THR A 137 -37.63 2.27 5.95
CA THR A 137 -36.67 2.41 7.06
C THR A 137 -36.86 3.68 7.90
N LEU A 138 -37.53 4.71 7.36
CA LEU A 138 -37.90 5.91 8.12
C LEU A 138 -39.24 5.73 8.84
N LEU A 139 -40.17 4.95 8.29
CA LEU A 139 -41.47 4.64 8.92
C LEU A 139 -41.34 3.70 10.12
N GLU A 140 -40.21 3.02 10.26
CA GLU A 140 -39.83 2.26 11.46
C GLU A 140 -39.46 3.18 12.65
N LYS A 141 -39.35 4.50 12.44
CA LYS A 141 -39.08 5.50 13.48
C LYS A 141 -40.37 6.07 14.06
N SER A 142 -40.31 6.56 15.29
CA SER A 142 -41.48 7.16 15.94
C SER A 142 -41.85 8.50 15.30
N ALA A 143 -43.12 8.88 15.38
CA ALA A 143 -43.59 10.17 14.85
C ALA A 143 -42.88 11.36 15.53
N GLU A 144 -42.52 11.22 16.81
CA GLU A 144 -41.78 12.24 17.57
C GLU A 144 -40.35 12.40 17.05
N GLU A 145 -39.65 11.28 16.77
CA GLU A 145 -38.29 11.30 16.21
C GLU A 145 -38.25 11.98 14.83
N LEU A 146 -39.24 11.68 13.98
CA LEU A 146 -39.35 12.28 12.65
C LEU A 146 -39.67 13.78 12.72
N SER A 147 -40.54 14.18 13.66
CA SER A 147 -40.88 15.58 13.88
C SER A 147 -39.68 16.38 14.40
N PHE A 148 -38.94 15.81 15.35
CA PHE A 148 -37.73 16.43 15.88
C PHE A 148 -36.64 16.57 14.81
N ALA A 149 -36.40 15.51 14.01
CA ALA A 149 -35.43 15.56 12.91
C ALA A 149 -35.78 16.64 11.87
N THR A 150 -37.08 16.81 11.59
CA THR A 150 -37.57 17.88 10.71
C THR A 150 -37.30 19.25 11.31
N GLN A 151 -37.60 19.46 12.58
CA GLN A 151 -37.36 20.73 13.28
C GLN A 151 -35.87 21.10 13.32
N VAL A 152 -34.99 20.13 13.57
CA VAL A 152 -33.52 20.33 13.54
C VAL A 152 -33.06 20.75 12.14
N THR A 153 -33.62 20.13 11.10
CA THR A 153 -33.27 20.44 9.71
C THR A 153 -33.72 21.84 9.31
N LEU A 154 -34.93 22.26 9.70
CA LEU A 154 -35.45 23.61 9.42
C LEU A 154 -34.60 24.70 10.10
N ARG A 155 -34.24 24.50 11.38
CA ARG A 155 -33.34 25.42 12.09
C ARG A 155 -31.97 25.53 11.43
N ALA A 156 -31.42 24.43 10.93
CA ALA A 156 -30.16 24.41 10.21
C ALA A 156 -30.23 25.17 8.87
N GLN A 157 -31.43 25.33 8.30
CA GLN A 157 -31.70 26.11 7.09
C GLN A 157 -32.07 27.57 7.39
N GLY A 158 -32.09 27.98 8.67
CA GLY A 158 -32.42 29.34 9.10
C GLY A 158 -33.92 29.66 9.08
N LEU A 159 -34.77 28.62 9.11
CA LEU A 159 -36.23 28.70 9.24
C LEU A 159 -36.70 28.41 10.68
#